data_AF-A0A7S1DBB1-F1
#
_entry.id   AF-A0A7S1DBB1-F1
#
_cell.length_a   1.000
_cell.length_b   1.000
_cell.length_c   1.000
_cell.angle_alpha   90.00
_cell.angle_beta   90.00
_cell.angle_gamma   90.00
#
_symmetry.space_group_name_H-M   'P 1'
#
loop_
_entity.id
_entity.type
_entity.pdbx_description
1 polymer ?
#
loop_
_entity_poly.entity_id
_entity_poly.type
_entity_poly.pdbx_seq_one_letter_code
_entity_poly.pdbx_strand_id
1 'polypeptide(L)'
;LRFYALVLAVGVGVLCPILPIELSILTLVFGSCAFGAIASMWLSRVVLQCDDGTPEMRAVSDPIREGASGFLQVQYSAIAKFAAPLALLISFSYQFRPDQAEPSGVAVLGNTKLGIVAAAGFVFGSVCSAAAGYVSMWVAAQSNIRVCSAARRTYGEALVICFR
;
A
#
# COMPACT_ATOMS: atom_id res chain seq x y z
N LEU A 1 11.63 16.98 6.03
CA LEU A 1 10.58 16.01 6.37
C LEU A 1 9.91 16.26 7.73
N ARG A 2 10.67 16.53 8.79
CA ARG A 2 10.11 17.04 10.06
C ARG A 2 9.13 18.19 9.85
N PHE A 3 9.44 19.12 8.93
CA PHE A 3 8.55 20.20 8.52
C PHE A 3 7.25 19.73 7.87
N TYR A 4 7.27 18.85 6.86
CA TYR A 4 6.04 18.34 6.22
C TYR A 4 5.18 17.48 7.14
N ALA A 5 5.81 16.62 7.95
CA ALA A 5 5.13 15.82 8.97
C ALA A 5 4.47 16.72 10.03
N LEU A 6 5.17 17.77 10.46
CA LEU A 6 4.65 18.75 11.42
C LEU A 6 3.54 19.62 10.80
N VAL A 7 3.68 20.06 9.55
CA VAL A 7 2.64 20.82 8.83
C VAL A 7 1.39 19.97 8.64
N LEU A 8 1.52 18.68 8.34
CA LEU A 8 0.39 17.78 8.15
C LEU A 8 -0.28 17.46 9.51
N ALA A 9 0.50 17.19 10.55
CA ALA A 9 -0.02 16.97 11.90
C ALA A 9 -0.69 18.22 12.50
N VAL A 10 -0.09 19.39 12.33
CA VAL A 10 -0.65 20.68 12.78
C VAL A 10 -1.86 21.06 11.93
N GLY A 11 -1.81 20.85 10.61
CA GLY A 11 -2.94 21.11 9.70
C GLY A 11 -4.16 20.25 10.04
N VAL A 12 -3.96 18.94 10.25
CA VAL A 12 -5.02 18.03 10.68
C VAL A 12 -5.52 18.42 12.08
N GLY A 13 -4.61 18.68 13.03
CA GLY A 13 -4.97 19.07 14.41
C GLY A 13 -5.72 20.41 14.52
N VAL A 14 -5.46 21.37 13.63
CA VAL A 14 -6.13 22.68 13.59
C VAL A 14 -7.48 22.61 12.86
N LEU A 15 -7.59 21.81 11.79
CA LEU A 15 -8.84 21.66 11.03
C LEU A 15 -9.87 20.76 11.76
N CYS A 16 -9.40 19.76 12.51
CA CYS A 16 -10.23 18.78 13.23
C CYS A 16 -11.26 19.41 14.19
N PRO A 17 -10.95 20.43 15.03
CA PRO A 17 -11.91 21.03 15.95
C PRO A 17 -12.82 22.11 15.33
N ILE A 18 -12.53 22.58 14.12
CA ILE A 18 -13.26 23.71 13.49
C ILE A 18 -14.38 23.20 12.56
N LEU A 19 -14.29 21.95 12.12
CA LEU A 19 -15.22 21.32 11.19
C LEU A 19 -16.35 20.55 11.89
N PRO A 20 -17.51 20.36 11.24
CA PRO A 20 -18.57 19.50 11.77
C PRO A 20 -18.07 18.05 11.93
N ILE A 21 -18.69 17.30 12.85
CA ILE A 21 -18.21 15.98 13.32
C ILE A 21 -17.89 15.02 12.16
N GLU A 22 -18.73 14.96 11.12
CA GLU A 22 -18.50 14.09 9.95
C GLU A 22 -17.23 14.45 9.17
N LEU A 23 -16.99 15.75 8.92
CA LEU A 23 -15.79 16.23 8.24
C LEU A 23 -14.55 16.05 9.11
N SER A 24 -14.68 16.20 10.43
CA SER A 24 -13.60 15.97 11.38
C SER A 24 -13.04 14.54 11.28
N ILE A 25 -13.93 13.53 11.27
CA ILE A 25 -13.53 12.12 11.11
C ILE A 25 -12.81 11.89 9.77
N LEU A 26 -13.35 12.40 8.67
CA LEU A 26 -12.74 12.26 7.34
C LEU A 26 -11.34 12.90 7.29
N THR A 27 -11.18 14.10 7.85
CA THR A 27 -9.86 14.78 7.89
C THR A 27 -8.83 14.01 8.69
N LEU A 28 -9.24 13.36 9.80
CA LEU A 28 -8.34 12.54 10.61
C LEU A 28 -7.91 11.28 9.85
N VAL A 29 -8.85 10.58 9.22
CA VAL A 29 -8.56 9.37 8.43
C VAL A 29 -7.62 9.70 7.28
N PHE A 30 -7.97 10.64 6.41
CA PHE A 30 -7.11 11.01 5.27
C PHE A 30 -5.77 11.60 5.73
N GLY A 31 -5.77 12.37 6.82
CA GLY A 31 -4.56 12.89 7.44
C GLY A 31 -3.61 11.80 7.90
N SER A 32 -4.12 10.76 8.57
CA SER A 32 -3.34 9.62 9.04
C SER A 32 -2.75 8.81 7.89
N CYS A 33 -3.54 8.56 6.83
CA CYS A 33 -3.08 7.88 5.63
C CYS A 33 -1.99 8.68 4.91
N ALA A 34 -2.16 9.99 4.75
CA ALA A 34 -1.18 10.86 4.13
C ALA A 34 0.14 10.92 4.93
N PHE A 35 0.04 11.02 6.26
CA PHE A 35 1.20 10.96 7.14
C PHE A 35 1.96 9.63 6.98
N GLY A 36 1.24 8.51 7.02
CA GLY A 36 1.82 7.18 6.82
C GLY A 36 2.54 7.06 5.47
N ALA A 37 1.91 7.51 4.38
CA ALA A 37 2.51 7.49 3.05
C ALA A 37 3.79 8.34 2.97
N ILE A 38 3.78 9.56 3.56
CA ILE A 38 4.95 10.44 3.59
C ILE A 38 6.08 9.83 4.43
N ALA A 39 5.76 9.26 5.58
CA ALA A 39 6.72 8.60 6.45
C ALA A 39 7.36 7.40 5.73
N SER A 40 6.56 6.50 5.15
CA SER A 40 7.06 5.35 4.39
C SER A 40 7.93 5.78 3.21
N MET A 41 7.49 6.76 2.41
CA MET A 41 8.29 7.29 1.30
C MET A 41 9.63 7.87 1.78
N TRP A 42 9.66 8.52 2.94
CA TRP A 42 10.90 9.03 3.51
C TRP A 42 11.84 7.92 3.98
N LEU A 43 11.31 6.95 4.74
CA LEU A 43 12.06 5.81 5.24
C LEU A 43 12.71 5.06 4.08
N SER A 44 11.92 4.70 3.07
CA SER A 44 12.42 4.05 1.86
C SER A 44 13.48 4.89 1.15
N ARG A 45 13.30 6.20 0.98
CA ARG A 45 14.32 7.07 0.36
C ARG A 45 15.62 7.08 1.15
N VAL A 46 15.56 7.15 2.49
CA VAL A 46 16.76 7.17 3.32
C VAL A 46 17.52 5.86 3.19
N VAL A 47 16.82 4.73 3.23
CA VAL A 47 17.45 3.42 3.04
C VAL A 47 18.06 3.33 1.65
N LEU A 48 17.32 3.71 0.61
CA LEU A 48 17.78 3.62 -0.77
C LEU A 48 19.01 4.49 -1.09
N GLN A 49 19.23 5.56 -0.32
CA GLN A 49 20.42 6.41 -0.41
C GLN A 49 21.67 5.81 0.25
N CYS A 50 21.54 4.74 1.04
CA CYS A 50 22.68 4.03 1.59
C CYS A 50 23.48 3.31 0.50
N ASP A 51 24.78 3.13 0.77
CA ASP A 51 25.73 2.50 -0.13
C ASP A 51 25.37 1.04 -0.48
N ASP A 52 25.52 0.68 -1.76
CA ASP A 52 25.24 -0.64 -2.33
C ASP A 52 26.42 -1.63 -2.16
N GLY A 53 27.39 -1.35 -1.29
CA GLY A 53 28.49 -2.26 -0.96
C GLY A 53 29.59 -2.34 -2.04
N THR A 54 30.35 -3.44 -2.02
CA THR A 54 31.43 -3.68 -2.99
C THR A 54 30.89 -4.30 -4.29
N PRO A 55 31.69 -4.30 -5.39
CA PRO A 55 31.31 -4.96 -6.63
C PRO A 55 30.93 -6.43 -6.46
N GLU A 56 31.60 -7.16 -5.57
CA GLU A 56 31.33 -8.58 -5.31
C GLU A 56 29.96 -8.78 -4.64
N MET A 57 29.55 -7.86 -3.76
CA MET A 57 28.22 -7.88 -3.14
C MET A 57 27.12 -7.62 -4.17
N ARG A 58 27.34 -6.66 -5.08
CA ARG A 58 26.40 -6.36 -6.18
C ARG A 58 26.25 -7.53 -7.14
N ALA A 59 27.34 -8.22 -7.45
CA ALA A 59 27.31 -9.42 -8.30
C ALA A 59 26.38 -10.53 -7.77
N VAL A 60 26.13 -10.58 -6.46
CA VAL A 60 25.16 -11.49 -5.83
C VAL A 60 23.77 -10.84 -5.72
N SER A 61 23.69 -9.58 -5.34
CA SER A 61 22.40 -8.91 -5.09
C SER A 61 21.61 -8.60 -6.36
N ASP A 62 22.28 -8.28 -7.48
CA ASP A 62 21.59 -7.88 -8.71
C ASP A 62 20.80 -9.03 -9.33
N PRO A 63 21.34 -10.27 -9.44
CA PRO A 63 20.55 -11.44 -9.84
C PRO A 63 19.36 -11.73 -8.92
N ILE A 64 19.50 -11.49 -7.60
CA ILE A 64 18.40 -11.65 -6.64
C ILE A 64 17.29 -10.63 -6.91
N ARG A 65 17.64 -9.37 -7.18
CA ARG A 65 16.69 -8.30 -7.53
C ARG A 65 15.95 -8.62 -8.82
N GLU A 66 16.68 -9.08 -9.84
CA GLU A 66 16.10 -9.50 -11.10
C GLU A 66 15.12 -10.66 -10.89
N GLY A 67 15.54 -11.71 -10.17
CA GLY A 67 14.69 -12.85 -9.83
C GLY A 67 13.44 -12.47 -9.04
N ALA A 68 13.56 -11.55 -8.07
CA ALA A 68 12.43 -11.04 -7.31
C ALA A 68 11.44 -10.28 -8.20
N SER A 69 11.93 -9.44 -9.10
CA SER A 69 11.08 -8.70 -10.04
C SER A 69 10.35 -9.62 -11.02
N GLY A 70 11.03 -10.65 -11.55
CA GLY A 70 10.42 -11.66 -12.41
C GLY A 70 9.37 -12.50 -11.67
N PHE A 71 9.66 -12.91 -10.44
CA PHE A 71 8.71 -13.64 -9.60
C PHE A 71 7.43 -12.84 -9.34
N LEU A 72 7.55 -11.55 -9.01
CA LEU A 72 6.39 -10.66 -8.82
C LEU A 72 5.53 -10.59 -10.08
N GLN A 73 6.14 -10.42 -11.25
CA GLN A 73 5.41 -10.33 -12.50
C GLN A 73 4.58 -11.60 -12.77
N VAL A 74 5.18 -12.77 -12.55
CA VAL A 74 4.48 -14.06 -12.72
C VAL A 74 3.36 -14.22 -11.70
N GLN A 75 3.65 -13.99 -10.42
CA GLN A 75 2.67 -14.13 -9.33
C GLN A 75 1.48 -13.18 -9.52
N TYR A 76 1.73 -11.91 -9.81
CA TYR A 76 0.67 -10.92 -9.97
C TYR A 76 -0.15 -11.15 -11.23
N SER A 77 0.49 -11.58 -12.32
CA SER A 77 -0.23 -11.99 -13.52
C SER A 77 -1.15 -13.18 -13.25
N ALA A 78 -0.74 -14.12 -12.41
CA ALA A 78 -1.59 -15.23 -12.00
C ALA A 78 -2.76 -14.75 -11.12
N ILE A 79 -2.50 -13.91 -10.12
CA ILE A 79 -3.55 -13.33 -9.25
C ILE A 79 -4.57 -12.54 -10.07
N ALA A 80 -4.12 -11.73 -11.03
CA ALA A 80 -4.99 -10.94 -11.89
C ALA A 80 -5.97 -11.81 -12.71
N LYS A 81 -5.50 -12.98 -13.20
CA LYS A 81 -6.33 -13.96 -13.91
C LYS A 81 -7.43 -14.55 -13.03
N PHE A 82 -7.23 -14.65 -11.71
CA PHE A 82 -8.26 -15.10 -10.77
C PHE A 82 -9.14 -13.94 -10.26
N ALA A 83 -8.59 -12.74 -10.14
CA ALA A 83 -9.33 -11.57 -9.65
C ALA A 83 -10.44 -11.13 -10.62
N ALA A 84 -10.19 -11.18 -11.94
CA ALA A 84 -11.17 -10.79 -12.96
C ALA A 84 -12.48 -11.62 -12.90
N PRO A 85 -12.46 -12.97 -12.95
CA PRO A 85 -13.68 -13.77 -12.82
C PRO A 85 -14.32 -13.63 -11.43
N LEU A 86 -13.52 -13.41 -10.37
CA LEU A 86 -14.06 -13.16 -9.04
C LEU A 86 -14.87 -11.86 -8.98
N ALA A 87 -14.43 -10.80 -9.65
CA ALA A 87 -15.20 -9.55 -9.74
C ALA A 87 -16.55 -9.75 -10.44
N LEU A 88 -16.58 -10.57 -11.50
CA LEU A 88 -17.83 -10.95 -12.17
C LEU A 88 -18.73 -11.79 -11.27
N LEU A 89 -18.14 -12.75 -10.54
CA LEU A 89 -18.86 -13.59 -9.59
C LEU A 89 -19.48 -12.74 -8.46
N ILE A 90 -18.75 -11.74 -7.96
CA ILE A 90 -19.27 -10.76 -6.99
C ILE A 90 -20.46 -10.03 -7.60
N SER A 91 -20.37 -9.48 -8.81
CA SER A 91 -21.50 -8.78 -9.42
C SER A 91 -22.70 -9.71 -9.65
N PHE A 92 -22.46 -10.97 -10.03
CA PHE A 92 -23.52 -11.94 -10.31
C PHE A 92 -24.19 -12.46 -9.04
N SER A 93 -23.46 -12.62 -7.94
CA SER A 93 -24.02 -13.11 -6.67
C SER A 93 -25.10 -12.18 -6.12
N TYR A 94 -24.98 -10.87 -6.35
CA TYR A 94 -25.98 -9.87 -5.93
C TYR A 94 -27.32 -10.02 -6.64
N GLN A 95 -27.40 -10.73 -7.78
CA GLN A 95 -28.67 -10.97 -8.48
C GLN A 95 -29.55 -12.02 -7.78
N PHE A 96 -28.97 -12.90 -6.94
CA PHE A 96 -29.72 -13.91 -6.18
C PHE A 96 -30.20 -13.40 -4.81
N ARG A 97 -30.06 -12.10 -4.55
CA ARG A 97 -30.48 -11.49 -3.29
C ARG A 97 -32.02 -11.39 -3.23
N PRO A 98 -32.71 -11.99 -2.24
CA PRO A 98 -34.16 -11.86 -2.10
C PRO A 98 -34.56 -10.43 -1.69
N ASP A 99 -35.62 -9.90 -2.31
CA ASP A 99 -36.09 -8.50 -2.23
C ASP A 99 -36.73 -8.09 -0.88
N GLN A 100 -36.33 -8.70 0.24
CA GLN A 100 -36.80 -8.31 1.59
C GLN A 100 -36.02 -7.11 2.13
N ALA A 101 -35.77 -6.12 1.28
CA ALA A 101 -35.02 -4.92 1.62
C ALA A 101 -35.91 -3.95 2.41
N GLU A 102 -35.74 -3.92 3.73
CA GLU A 102 -36.06 -2.75 4.56
C GLU A 102 -35.60 -1.47 3.83
N PRO A 103 -36.47 -0.48 3.58
CA PRO A 103 -36.16 0.69 2.76
C PRO A 103 -35.33 1.70 3.55
N SER A 104 -34.08 1.34 3.87
CA SER A 104 -33.14 2.23 4.55
C SER A 104 -31.73 2.12 3.94
N GLY A 105 -31.19 3.28 3.55
CA GLY A 105 -29.80 3.44 3.10
C GLY A 105 -29.50 2.89 1.70
N VAL A 106 -28.40 2.14 1.60
CA VAL A 106 -27.78 1.69 0.34
C VAL A 106 -28.63 0.66 -0.41
N ALA A 107 -29.62 0.06 0.24
CA ALA A 107 -30.55 -0.91 -0.36
C ALA A 107 -31.47 -0.30 -1.44
N VAL A 108 -31.61 1.03 -1.48
CA VAL A 108 -32.41 1.75 -2.51
C VAL A 108 -31.79 1.65 -3.91
N LEU A 109 -30.49 1.33 -4.02
CA LEU A 109 -29.78 1.30 -5.31
C LEU A 109 -30.22 0.15 -6.25
N GLY A 110 -30.99 -0.83 -5.77
CA GLY A 110 -31.38 -2.00 -6.55
C GLY A 110 -30.23 -3.00 -6.74
N ASN A 111 -30.57 -4.28 -6.88
CA ASN A 111 -29.63 -5.39 -6.79
C ASN A 111 -28.47 -5.30 -7.81
N THR A 112 -28.75 -4.85 -9.03
CA THR A 112 -27.73 -4.73 -10.09
C THR A 112 -26.76 -3.59 -9.87
N LYS A 113 -27.20 -2.41 -9.41
CA LYS A 113 -26.26 -1.29 -9.15
C LYS A 113 -25.36 -1.60 -7.97
N LEU A 114 -25.90 -2.28 -6.94
CA LEU A 114 -25.11 -2.73 -5.79
C LEU A 114 -24.03 -3.73 -6.19
N GLY A 115 -24.36 -4.70 -7.04
CA GLY A 115 -23.38 -5.64 -7.58
C GLY A 115 -22.23 -4.95 -8.33
N ILE A 116 -22.56 -3.94 -9.15
CA ILE A 116 -21.55 -3.15 -9.88
C ILE A 116 -20.66 -2.35 -8.93
N VAL A 117 -21.24 -1.65 -7.94
CA VAL A 117 -20.48 -0.86 -6.96
C VAL A 117 -19.58 -1.77 -6.12
N ALA A 118 -20.06 -2.94 -5.71
CA ALA A 118 -19.27 -3.93 -4.97
C ALA A 118 -18.11 -4.48 -5.82
N ALA A 119 -18.36 -4.84 -7.08
CA ALA A 119 -17.33 -5.30 -8.01
C ALA A 119 -16.29 -4.20 -8.29
N ALA A 120 -16.72 -2.95 -8.48
CA ALA A 120 -15.83 -1.81 -8.66
C ALA A 120 -14.96 -1.56 -7.42
N GLY A 121 -15.55 -1.66 -6.22
CA GLY A 121 -14.83 -1.56 -4.95
C GLY A 121 -13.79 -2.67 -4.77
N PHE A 122 -14.14 -3.91 -5.15
CA PHE A 122 -13.20 -5.04 -5.15
C PHE A 122 -12.03 -4.80 -6.11
N VAL A 123 -12.30 -4.38 -7.36
CA VAL A 123 -11.26 -4.11 -8.35
C VAL A 123 -10.34 -2.99 -7.84
N PHE A 124 -10.91 -1.88 -7.37
CA PHE A 124 -10.15 -0.77 -6.82
C PHE A 124 -9.25 -1.21 -5.65
N GLY A 125 -9.81 -1.94 -4.68
CA GLY A 125 -9.07 -2.46 -3.54
C GLY A 125 -7.96 -3.43 -3.96
N SER A 126 -8.22 -4.31 -4.92
CA SER A 126 -7.23 -5.27 -5.42
C SER A 126 -6.05 -4.58 -6.12
N VAL A 127 -6.30 -3.51 -6.87
CA VAL A 127 -5.26 -2.70 -7.52
C VAL A 127 -4.43 -1.96 -6.47
N CYS A 128 -5.06 -1.35 -5.46
CA CYS A 128 -4.34 -0.70 -4.37
C CYS A 128 -3.48 -1.69 -3.58
N SER A 129 -4.00 -2.88 -3.28
CA SER A 129 -3.26 -3.94 -2.60
C SER A 129 -2.08 -4.43 -3.43
N ALA A 130 -2.27 -4.61 -4.74
CA ALA A 130 -1.22 -5.00 -5.66
C ALA A 130 -0.11 -3.92 -5.70
N ALA A 131 -0.47 -2.65 -5.85
CA ALA A 131 0.50 -1.56 -5.86
C ALA A 131 1.32 -1.52 -4.56
N ALA A 132 0.67 -1.66 -3.40
CA ALA A 132 1.35 -1.68 -2.10
C ALA A 132 2.34 -2.85 -1.97
N GLY A 133 1.93 -4.06 -2.38
CA GLY A 133 2.78 -5.24 -2.34
C GLY A 133 3.98 -5.14 -3.29
N TYR A 134 3.78 -4.60 -4.50
CA TYR A 134 4.85 -4.40 -5.48
C TYR A 134 5.91 -3.41 -4.97
N VAL A 135 5.48 -2.25 -4.46
CA VAL A 135 6.39 -1.24 -3.90
C VAL A 135 7.16 -1.79 -2.70
N SER A 136 6.47 -2.51 -1.80
CA SER A 136 7.10 -3.13 -0.62
C SER A 136 8.22 -4.09 -1.02
N MET A 137 7.95 -5.02 -1.94
CA MET A 137 8.95 -5.99 -2.39
C MET A 137 10.11 -5.30 -3.13
N TRP A 138 9.83 -4.30 -3.96
CA TRP A 138 10.87 -3.55 -4.66
C TRP A 138 11.86 -2.87 -3.69
N VAL A 139 11.34 -2.22 -2.64
CA VAL A 139 12.19 -1.60 -1.61
C VAL A 139 12.97 -2.68 -0.83
N ALA A 140 12.33 -3.79 -0.45
CA ALA A 140 12.97 -4.88 0.29
C ALA A 140 14.13 -5.53 -0.48
N ALA A 141 13.93 -5.82 -1.77
CA ALA A 141 14.99 -6.39 -2.63
C ALA A 141 16.19 -5.44 -2.77
N GLN A 142 15.95 -4.13 -2.70
CA GLN A 142 16.99 -3.12 -2.80
C GLN A 142 17.69 -2.84 -1.44
N SER A 143 16.97 -2.95 -0.32
CA SER A 143 17.50 -2.66 1.03
C SER A 143 18.43 -3.75 1.58
N ASN A 144 18.25 -5.02 1.19
CA ASN A 144 19.03 -6.15 1.71
C ASN A 144 20.56 -5.95 1.60
N ILE A 145 21.07 -5.56 0.42
CA ILE A 145 22.52 -5.32 0.24
C ILE A 145 23.02 -4.13 1.06
N ARG A 146 22.17 -3.12 1.32
CA ARG A 146 22.54 -1.94 2.09
C ARG A 146 22.72 -2.28 3.56
N VAL A 147 21.85 -3.16 4.09
CA VAL A 147 22.00 -3.72 5.44
C VAL A 147 23.29 -4.53 5.53
N CYS A 148 23.58 -5.39 4.54
CA CYS A 148 24.83 -6.15 4.49
C CYS A 148 26.06 -5.23 4.39
N SER A 149 26.00 -4.15 3.61
CA SER A 149 27.11 -3.18 3.48
C SER A 149 27.36 -2.47 4.81
N ALA A 150 26.30 -2.07 5.51
CA ALA A 150 26.40 -1.48 6.83
C ALA A 150 26.93 -2.45 7.89
N ALA A 151 26.61 -3.74 7.80
CA ALA A 151 27.09 -4.76 8.73
C ALA A 151 28.61 -4.92 8.71
N ARG A 152 29.28 -4.55 7.60
CA ARG A 152 30.75 -4.51 7.50
C ARG A 152 31.38 -3.36 8.30
N ARG A 153 30.60 -2.34 8.67
CA ARG A 153 31.06 -1.17 9.42
C ARG A 153 30.73 -1.31 10.89
N THR A 154 29.44 -1.43 11.22
CA THR A 154 28.99 -1.69 12.60
C THR A 154 27.65 -2.42 12.64
N TYR A 155 27.45 -3.24 13.67
CA TYR A 155 26.17 -3.90 13.91
C TYR A 155 25.03 -2.90 14.15
N GLY A 156 25.28 -1.85 14.94
CA GLY A 156 24.27 -0.84 15.27
C GLY A 156 23.73 -0.12 14.03
N GLU A 157 24.60 0.22 13.08
CA GLU A 157 24.19 0.85 11.84
C GLU A 157 23.37 -0.10 10.95
N ALA A 158 23.77 -1.36 10.84
CA ALA A 158 23.01 -2.37 10.10
C ALA A 158 21.60 -2.54 10.68
N LEU A 159 21.48 -2.57 12.01
CA LEU A 159 20.20 -2.69 12.69
C LEU A 159 19.30 -1.48 12.42
N VAL A 160 19.86 -0.27 12.47
CA VAL A 160 19.12 0.97 12.17
C VAL A 160 18.65 1.00 10.72
N ILE A 161 19.45 0.56 9.76
CA ILE A 161 19.04 0.51 8.35
C ILE A 161 17.99 -0.59 8.11
N CYS A 162 18.06 -1.71 8.84
CA CYS A 162 17.10 -2.80 8.75
C CYS A 162 15.70 -2.42 9.27
N PHE A 163 15.60 -1.64 10.34
CA PHE A 163 14.33 -1.21 10.93
C PHE A 163 13.73 0.06 10.27
N ARG A 164 14.47 0.72 9.39
CA ARG A 164 13.99 1.85 8.60
C ARG A 164 13.46 1.35 7.27
#